data_AF-A0A3B8JTC3-F1
#
_entry.id   AF-A0A3B8JTC3-F1
#
_cell.length_a   1.000
_cell.length_b   1.000
_cell.length_c   1.000
_cell.angle_alpha   90.00
_cell.angle_beta   90.00
_cell.angle_gamma   90.00
#
_symmetry.space_group_name_H-M   'P 1'
#
loop_
_entity.id
_entity.type
_entity.pdbx_description
1 polymer ?
#
loop_
_entity_poly.entity_id
_entity_poly.type
_entity_poly.pdbx_seq_one_letter_code
_entity_poly.pdbx_strand_id
1 'polypeptide(L)'
;MAVDGVSWQILLEDFQSAYEQLKRGQTIQLPAKTTSFQQWSQRLQQYATSASLQQEMDYWLAHSRRQVAPIPVDFTFSDNIIASAHLVSVALSVEETRSLLQKVPAAYRTQVNDVLLT
;
A
#
# COMPACT_ATOMS: atom_id res chain seq x y z
N MET A 1 14.72 4.14 1.69
CA MET A 1 13.63 4.09 2.70
C MET A 1 13.43 2.63 3.07
N ALA A 2 13.14 2.32 4.34
CA ALA A 2 13.18 0.93 4.86
C ALA A 2 11.84 0.39 5.38
N VAL A 3 10.80 1.22 5.41
CA VAL A 3 9.49 0.89 5.99
C VAL A 3 8.36 1.39 5.09
N ASP A 4 7.25 0.65 5.11
CA ASP A 4 5.97 0.95 4.47
C ASP A 4 4.80 0.67 5.43
N GLY A 5 3.56 0.76 4.94
CA GLY A 5 2.35 0.52 5.75
C GLY A 5 2.27 -0.88 6.35
N VAL A 6 2.70 -1.91 5.62
CA VAL A 6 2.69 -3.30 6.10
C VAL A 6 3.78 -3.52 7.15
N SER A 7 4.95 -2.90 6.94
CA SER A 7 6.07 -2.93 7.89
C SER A 7 5.66 -2.39 9.26
N TRP A 8 4.87 -1.32 9.30
CA TRP A 8 4.38 -0.73 10.56
C TRP A 8 3.49 -1.68 11.36
N GLN A 9 2.61 -2.43 10.69
CA GLN A 9 1.79 -3.42 11.37
C GLN A 9 2.66 -4.49 12.06
N ILE A 10 3.64 -5.05 11.34
CA ILE A 10 4.57 -6.06 11.88
C ILE A 10 5.38 -5.47 13.06
N LEU A 11 5.90 -4.26 12.91
CA LEU A 11 6.68 -3.61 13.97
C LEU A 11 5.87 -3.37 15.24
N LEU A 12 4.60 -2.97 15.11
CA LEU A 12 3.72 -2.75 16.26
C LEU A 12 3.35 -4.07 16.95
N GLU A 13 3.06 -5.12 16.19
CA GLU A 13 2.78 -6.46 16.71
C GLU A 13 4.00 -7.04 17.46
N ASP A 14 5.19 -6.99 16.85
CA ASP A 14 6.43 -7.46 17.47
C ASP A 14 6.81 -6.64 18.70
N PHE A 15 6.62 -5.31 18.65
CA PHE A 15 6.86 -4.44 19.80
C PHE A 15 5.94 -4.78 20.98
N GLN A 16 4.64 -4.94 20.71
CA GLN A 16 3.67 -5.32 21.74
C GLN A 16 4.05 -6.69 22.36
N SER A 17 4.35 -7.68 21.52
CA SER A 17 4.75 -9.02 21.96
C SER A 17 5.99 -9.00 22.84
N ALA A 18 7.05 -8.31 22.42
CA ALA A 18 8.28 -8.18 23.18
C ALA A 18 8.05 -7.48 24.53
N TYR A 19 7.25 -6.41 24.53
CA TYR A 19 6.90 -5.67 25.74
C TYR A 19 6.14 -6.54 26.77
N GLU A 20 5.16 -7.31 26.32
CA GLU A 20 4.40 -8.22 27.18
C GLU A 20 5.27 -9.35 27.77
N GLN A 21 6.18 -9.91 26.97
CA GLN A 21 7.12 -10.93 27.43
C GLN A 21 8.06 -10.38 28.50
N LEU A 22 8.64 -9.21 28.28
CA LEU A 22 9.48 -8.52 29.27
C LEU A 22 8.71 -8.23 30.56
N LYS A 23 7.47 -7.75 30.46
CA LYS A 23 6.62 -7.49 31.64
C LYS A 23 6.36 -8.75 32.46
N ARG A 24 6.31 -9.92 31.82
CA ARG A 24 6.16 -11.24 32.48
C ARG A 24 7.48 -11.86 32.93
N GLY A 25 8.61 -11.16 32.76
CA GLY A 25 9.95 -11.68 33.08
C GLY A 25 10.41 -12.81 32.15
N GLN A 26 9.81 -12.92 30.96
CA GLN A 26 10.13 -13.93 29.95
C GLN A 26 11.24 -13.42 29.03
N THR A 27 12.03 -14.35 28.48
CA THR A 27 12.95 -14.04 27.38
C THR A 27 12.15 -13.70 26.13
N ILE A 28 12.51 -12.60 25.46
CA ILE A 28 11.86 -12.17 24.21
C ILE A 28 12.06 -13.23 23.12
N GLN A 29 10.95 -13.72 22.58
CA GLN A 29 10.87 -14.57 21.40
C GLN A 29 9.92 -13.92 20.40
N LEU A 30 10.45 -13.64 19.21
CA LEU A 30 9.70 -13.10 18.07
C LEU A 30 9.49 -14.20 17.01
N PRO A 31 8.52 -14.05 16.10
CA PRO A 31 8.35 -14.96 14.98
C PRO A 31 9.63 -15.12 14.16
N ALA A 32 9.75 -16.26 13.47
CA ALA A 32 10.88 -16.50 12.58
C ALA A 32 10.94 -15.45 11.46
N LYS A 33 12.16 -15.04 11.09
CA LYS A 33 12.37 -14.09 9.99
C LYS A 33 11.81 -14.66 8.68
N THR A 34 11.12 -13.79 7.94
CA THR A 34 10.70 -14.07 6.56
C THR A 34 11.87 -13.80 5.60
N THR A 35 11.59 -13.75 4.30
CA THR A 35 12.60 -13.44 3.28
C THR A 35 13.19 -12.06 3.56
N SER A 36 14.53 -11.97 3.61
CA SER A 36 15.17 -10.69 3.86
C SER A 36 14.94 -9.72 2.69
N PHE A 37 14.89 -8.42 2.98
CA PHE A 37 14.77 -7.39 1.94
C PHE A 37 15.88 -7.52 0.87
N GLN A 38 17.10 -7.90 1.28
CA GLN A 38 18.20 -8.16 0.36
C GLN A 38 17.89 -9.30 -0.60
N GLN A 39 17.43 -10.46 -0.09
CA GLN A 39 17.07 -11.61 -0.91
C GLN A 39 15.91 -11.28 -1.84
N TRP A 40 14.90 -10.56 -1.34
CA TRP A 40 13.77 -10.12 -2.15
C TRP A 40 14.22 -9.17 -3.28
N SER A 41 15.08 -8.19 -2.98
CA SER A 41 15.60 -7.24 -3.98
C SER A 41 16.41 -7.95 -5.07
N GLN A 42 17.24 -8.93 -4.71
CA GLN A 42 17.99 -9.73 -5.67
C GLN A 42 17.06 -10.53 -6.59
N ARG A 43 16.03 -11.16 -6.03
CA ARG A 43 15.01 -11.88 -6.81
C ARG A 43 14.21 -10.96 -7.71
N LEU A 44 13.90 -9.74 -7.26
CA LEU A 44 13.20 -8.76 -8.06
C LEU A 44 14.02 -8.34 -9.30
N GLN A 45 15.34 -8.18 -9.17
CA GLN A 45 16.21 -7.90 -10.31
C GLN A 45 16.22 -9.05 -11.33
N GLN A 46 16.20 -10.30 -10.85
CA GLN A 46 16.08 -11.47 -11.72
C GLN A 46 14.71 -11.53 -12.41
N TYR A 47 13.64 -11.20 -11.69
CA TYR A 47 12.29 -11.14 -12.24
C TYR A 47 12.15 -10.05 -13.31
N ALA A 48 12.83 -8.91 -13.13
CA ALA A 48 12.79 -7.79 -14.06
C ALA A 48 13.27 -8.15 -15.48
N THR A 49 14.12 -9.17 -15.62
CA THR A 49 14.61 -9.66 -16.92
C THR A 49 13.92 -10.95 -17.38
N SER A 50 12.89 -11.40 -16.67
CA SER A 50 12.18 -12.65 -16.97
C SER A 50 11.27 -12.53 -18.20
N ALA A 51 11.13 -13.64 -18.92
CA ALA A 51 10.18 -13.73 -20.04
C ALA A 51 8.72 -13.54 -19.58
N SER A 52 8.38 -13.93 -18.34
CA SER A 52 7.04 -13.71 -17.78
C SER A 52 6.70 -12.22 -17.68
N LEU A 53 7.64 -11.38 -17.22
CA LEU A 53 7.40 -9.95 -17.15
C LEU A 53 7.34 -9.32 -18.55
N GLN A 54 8.15 -9.82 -19.50
CA GLN A 54 8.10 -9.34 -20.89
C GLN A 54 6.74 -9.58 -21.55
N GLN A 55 6.03 -10.67 -21.20
CA GLN A 55 4.68 -10.93 -21.70
C GLN A 55 3.65 -9.90 -21.24
N GLU A 56 3.89 -9.18 -20.15
CA GLU A 56 3.01 -8.10 -19.68
C GLU A 56 3.22 -6.79 -20.45
N MET A 57 4.26 -6.67 -21.28
CA MET A 57 4.62 -5.43 -21.97
C MET A 57 3.48 -4.88 -22.83
N ASP A 58 2.79 -5.75 -23.57
CA ASP A 58 1.68 -5.35 -24.44
C ASP A 58 0.51 -4.77 -23.63
N TYR A 59 0.22 -5.34 -22.45
CA TYR A 59 -0.80 -4.83 -21.54
C TYR A 59 -0.49 -3.39 -21.09
N TRP A 60 0.75 -3.14 -20.66
CA TRP A 60 1.18 -1.82 -20.21
C TRP A 60 1.23 -0.78 -21.34
N LEU A 61 1.68 -1.19 -22.54
CA LEU A 61 1.80 -0.29 -23.69
C LEU A 61 0.45 0.02 -24.35
N ALA A 62 -0.55 -0.86 -24.24
CA ALA A 62 -1.86 -0.69 -24.86
C ALA A 62 -2.55 0.65 -24.51
N HIS A 63 -2.32 1.17 -23.30
CA HIS A 63 -2.96 2.40 -22.81
C HIS A 63 -2.08 3.65 -22.85
N SER A 64 -0.78 3.49 -23.11
CA SER A 64 0.22 4.58 -23.06
C SER A 64 0.03 5.69 -24.11
N ARG A 65 -0.91 5.51 -25.05
CA ARG A 65 -1.13 6.42 -26.19
C ARG A 65 -2.44 7.21 -26.12
N ARG A 66 -3.25 7.08 -25.07
CA ARG A 66 -4.45 7.90 -24.92
C ARG A 66 -4.03 9.32 -24.53
N GLN A 67 -4.48 10.32 -25.29
CA GLN A 67 -4.37 11.71 -24.87
C GLN A 67 -5.21 11.89 -23.59
N VAL A 68 -4.55 12.31 -22.52
CA VAL A 68 -5.20 12.63 -21.25
C VAL A 68 -5.31 14.13 -21.15
N ALA A 69 -6.52 14.65 -20.93
CA ALA A 69 -6.72 16.07 -20.68
C ALA A 69 -6.10 16.45 -19.31
N PRO A 70 -5.45 17.61 -19.19
CA PRO A 70 -4.94 18.06 -17.90
C PRO A 70 -6.10 18.27 -16.91
N ILE A 71 -5.85 17.94 -15.64
CA ILE A 71 -6.79 18.25 -14.55
C ILE A 71 -6.85 19.78 -14.41
N PRO A 72 -8.04 20.40 -14.36
CA PRO A 72 -8.17 21.84 -14.18
C PRO A 72 -7.58 22.25 -12.83
N VAL A 73 -6.85 23.36 -12.81
CA VAL A 73 -6.27 23.96 -11.61
C VAL A 73 -6.85 25.34 -11.39
N ASP A 74 -7.06 25.70 -10.13
CA ASP A 74 -7.60 27.02 -9.78
C ASP A 74 -6.59 28.14 -10.07
N PHE A 75 -5.29 27.86 -9.92
CA PHE A 75 -4.21 28.81 -10.18
C PHE A 75 -2.99 28.14 -10.80
N THR A 76 -2.23 28.91 -11.60
CA THR A 76 -0.92 28.51 -12.09
C THR A 76 0.14 28.84 -11.05
N PHE A 77 0.58 27.86 -10.28
CA PHE A 77 1.65 28.02 -9.29
C PHE A 77 3.03 27.66 -9.87
N SER A 78 4.07 28.40 -9.46
CA SER A 78 5.46 28.05 -9.79
C SER A 78 6.06 27.02 -8.82
N ASP A 79 5.59 27.00 -7.56
CA ASP A 79 6.25 26.28 -6.47
C ASP A 79 5.34 25.18 -5.89
N ASN A 80 5.51 23.95 -6.38
CA ASN A 80 4.89 22.74 -5.83
C ASN A 80 5.88 22.05 -4.86
N ILE A 81 5.93 22.57 -3.63
CA ILE A 81 6.79 22.05 -2.56
C ILE A 81 5.94 21.47 -1.43
N ILE A 82 6.52 20.57 -0.62
CA ILE A 82 5.79 19.96 0.52
C ILE A 82 5.25 21.03 1.47
N ALA A 83 5.96 22.14 1.64
CA ALA A 83 5.53 23.25 2.50
C ALA A 83 4.25 23.96 2.02
N SER A 84 3.90 23.87 0.74
CA SER A 84 2.65 24.43 0.18
C SER A 84 1.50 23.41 0.12
N ALA A 85 1.71 22.18 0.59
CA ALA A 85 0.68 21.15 0.61
C ALA A 85 -0.34 21.38 1.73
N HIS A 86 -1.63 21.24 1.39
CA HIS A 86 -2.74 21.23 2.35
C HIS A 86 -3.51 19.91 2.25
N LEU A 87 -4.05 19.44 3.37
CA LEU A 87 -4.82 18.20 3.45
C LEU A 87 -6.29 18.51 3.71
N VAL A 88 -7.17 18.00 2.85
CA VAL A 88 -8.61 17.93 3.09
C VAL A 88 -8.97 16.48 3.34
N SER A 89 -9.59 16.20 4.49
CA SER A 89 -9.95 14.86 4.90
C SER A 89 -11.45 14.75 5.14
N VAL A 90 -12.04 13.65 4.69
CA VAL A 90 -13.39 13.23 5.02
C VAL A 90 -13.34 11.84 5.65
N ALA A 91 -14.28 11.54 6.53
CA ALA A 91 -14.36 10.25 7.21
C ALA A 91 -15.78 9.72 7.13
N LEU A 92 -15.89 8.40 6.95
CA LEU A 92 -17.14 7.67 7.06
C LEU A 92 -17.41 7.35 8.53
N SER A 93 -18.68 7.23 8.89
CA SER A 93 -19.09 6.66 10.18
C SER A 93 -18.63 5.20 10.31
N VAL A 94 -18.69 4.66 11.53
CA VAL A 94 -18.34 3.27 11.80
C VAL A 94 -19.28 2.31 11.05
N GLU A 95 -20.57 2.65 10.99
CA GLU A 95 -21.61 1.88 10.32
C GLU A 95 -21.41 1.84 8.80
N GLU A 96 -21.08 3.00 8.20
CA GLU A 96 -20.74 3.12 6.78
C GLU A 96 -19.46 2.35 6.45
N THR A 97 -18.41 2.51 7.26
CA THR A 97 -17.14 1.80 7.10
C THR A 97 -17.33 0.29 7.20
N ARG A 98 -18.11 -0.20 8.17
CA ARG A 98 -18.43 -1.64 8.29
C ARG A 98 -19.18 -2.14 7.06
N SER A 99 -20.15 -1.38 6.56
CA SER A 99 -20.92 -1.75 5.38
C SER A 99 -20.02 -1.81 4.13
N LEU A 100 -19.13 -0.84 3.97
CA LEU A 100 -18.13 -0.80 2.90
C LEU A 100 -17.19 -2.01 2.95
N LEU A 101 -16.66 -2.35 4.13
CA LEU A 101 -15.66 -3.42 4.26
C LEU A 101 -16.25 -4.84 4.21
N GLN A 102 -17.49 -5.04 4.67
CA GLN A 102 -18.05 -6.38 4.86
C GLN A 102 -19.18 -6.73 3.88
N LYS A 103 -20.04 -5.77 3.54
CA LYS A 103 -21.27 -6.05 2.77
C LYS A 103 -21.06 -5.87 1.27
N VAL A 104 -20.32 -4.84 0.86
CA VAL A 104 -20.13 -4.50 -0.56
C VAL A 104 -19.27 -5.55 -1.29
N PRO A 105 -18.11 -6.00 -0.77
CA PRO A 105 -17.30 -7.05 -1.39
C PRO A 105 -18.08 -8.35 -1.59
N ALA A 106 -18.93 -8.71 -0.62
CA ALA A 106 -19.74 -9.92 -0.67
C ALA A 106 -20.83 -9.88 -1.75
N ALA A 107 -21.40 -8.69 -2.02
CA ALA A 107 -22.45 -8.51 -3.02
C ALA A 107 -21.92 -8.47 -4.46
N TYR A 108 -20.71 -7.93 -4.67
CA TYR A 108 -20.16 -7.67 -6.01
C TYR A 108 -18.89 -8.47 -6.36
N ARG A 109 -18.39 -9.32 -5.44
CA ARG A 109 -17.10 -10.04 -5.57
C ARG A 109 -15.93 -9.10 -5.88
N THR A 110 -16.01 -7.86 -5.39
CA THR A 110 -15.01 -6.82 -5.56
C THR A 110 -14.11 -6.72 -4.34
N GLN A 111 -12.93 -6.14 -4.52
CA GLN A 111 -12.10 -5.67 -3.42
C GLN A 111 -12.49 -4.23 -3.06
N VAL A 112 -12.11 -3.77 -1.86
CA VAL A 112 -12.40 -2.40 -1.40
C VAL A 112 -11.90 -1.34 -2.39
N ASN A 113 -10.76 -1.58 -3.04
CA ASN A 113 -10.18 -0.67 -4.02
C ASN A 113 -11.09 -0.44 -5.22
N ASP A 114 -11.83 -1.45 -5.68
CA ASP A 114 -12.74 -1.31 -6.81
C ASP A 114 -13.89 -0.34 -6.47
N VAL A 115 -14.37 -0.41 -5.23
CA VAL A 115 -15.45 0.45 -4.73
C VAL A 115 -14.99 1.89 -4.57
N LEU A 116 -13.74 2.12 -4.15
CA LEU A 116 -13.18 3.46 -3.96
C LEU A 116 -12.80 4.16 -5.27
N LEU A 117 -12.64 3.40 -6.36
CA LEU A 117 -12.25 3.91 -7.68
C LEU A 117 -13.43 4.02 -8.67
N THR A 118 -14.65 3.70 -8.23
CA THR A 118 -15.89 3.86 -9.01
C THR A 118 -16.47 5.25 -8.82
#